data_AF-A0A939KLE7-F1
#
_entry.id   AF-A0A939KLE7-F1
#
_cell.length_a   1.000
_cell.length_b   1.000
_cell.length_c   1.000
_cell.angle_alpha   90.00
_cell.angle_beta   90.00
_cell.angle_gamma   90.00
#
_symmetry.space_group_name_H-M   'P 1'
#
loop_
_entity.id
_entity.type
_entity.pdbx_description
1 polymer ?
#
loop_
_entity_poly.entity_id
_entity_poly.type
_entity_poly.pdbx_seq_one_letter_code
_entity_poly.pdbx_strand_id
1 'polypeptide(L)'
;MTLSAELLTNSQMPWKTDGIRTVVQAFPYQGSKRQLVGQILSLFPDGGVPLLVEPFAGSAAISVAARHYGQVGEVALSDVNGPLMDLWQRIIDNPDRLIAEYTNLWNEQLEDPRSYFLKVREEFNQTKAPAHLLYLLCRVVKAAVRYSKNGDFNQSPDHRRLGAKPSNMQARIFEASRLMRGTSVSSESYESPLINAPREALVYMDPPYQGTTDVPDHRYLTGLRRDPFIETLQRAIDNQVSFIISYDVVRDDNKYGYKLPDELGLTHRHVVAGVSSQATLLGKKEMTVESLYLSPALVQRLGGLDIIDTRIDLEPAGQDALF
;
A
#
# COMPACT_ATOMS: atom_id res chain seq x y z
N MET A 1 24.96 -24.36 -17.39
CA MET A 1 24.01 -25.31 -16.78
C MET A 1 22.69 -24.59 -16.61
N THR A 2 21.72 -24.89 -17.46
CA THR A 2 20.36 -24.37 -17.38
C THR A 2 19.70 -24.98 -16.15
N LEU A 3 19.57 -24.19 -15.08
CA LEU A 3 18.67 -24.51 -13.98
C LEU A 3 17.25 -24.47 -14.55
N SER A 4 16.60 -25.63 -14.68
CA SER A 4 15.16 -25.70 -14.85
C SER A 4 14.54 -25.01 -13.64
N ALA A 5 13.82 -23.92 -13.86
CA ALA A 5 13.03 -23.32 -12.81
C ALA A 5 11.90 -24.28 -12.46
N GLU A 6 12.03 -24.96 -11.32
CA GLU A 6 10.90 -25.69 -10.76
C GLU A 6 9.79 -24.70 -10.41
N LEU A 7 8.58 -24.98 -10.86
CA LEU A 7 7.39 -24.22 -10.50
C LEU A 7 7.23 -24.28 -8.97
N LEU A 8 7.28 -23.13 -8.31
CA LEU A 8 7.02 -23.05 -6.87
C LEU A 8 5.61 -23.56 -6.59
N THR A 9 5.48 -24.54 -5.70
CA THR A 9 4.17 -25.04 -5.29
C THR A 9 3.50 -24.05 -4.35
N ASN A 10 2.17 -24.09 -4.25
CA ASN A 10 1.43 -23.26 -3.28
C ASN A 10 1.88 -23.50 -1.83
N SER A 11 2.36 -24.70 -1.48
CA SER A 11 2.91 -24.96 -0.15
C SER A 11 4.23 -24.24 0.11
N GLN A 12 4.94 -23.82 -0.94
CA GLN A 12 6.16 -22.99 -0.86
C GLN A 12 5.84 -21.49 -0.88
N MET A 13 4.60 -21.10 -1.18
CA MET A 13 4.11 -19.71 -1.22
C MET A 13 2.87 -19.55 -0.32
N PRO A 14 3.02 -19.62 1.01
CA PRO A 14 1.87 -19.57 1.93
C PRO A 14 1.02 -18.31 1.77
N TRP A 15 1.61 -17.18 1.34
CA TRP A 15 0.89 -15.94 1.04
C TRP A 15 -0.12 -16.04 -0.12
N LYS A 16 -0.04 -17.06 -1.00
CA LYS A 16 -1.06 -17.33 -2.02
C LYS A 16 -2.28 -18.04 -1.46
N THR A 17 -2.11 -18.88 -0.43
CA THR A 17 -3.17 -19.71 0.14
C THR A 17 -3.79 -19.13 1.39
N ASP A 18 -3.01 -18.32 2.10
CA ASP A 18 -3.45 -17.66 3.31
C ASP A 18 -4.52 -16.62 3.00
N GLY A 19 -5.63 -16.68 3.73
CA GLY A 19 -6.68 -15.68 3.58
C GLY A 19 -6.18 -14.30 4.01
N ILE A 20 -6.67 -13.24 3.35
CA ILE A 20 -6.30 -11.82 3.61
C ILE A 20 -6.30 -11.36 5.08
N ARG A 21 -6.96 -12.12 5.97
CA ARG A 21 -7.07 -11.84 7.41
C ARG A 21 -5.89 -12.37 8.24
N THR A 22 -5.01 -13.20 7.68
CA THR A 22 -3.82 -13.72 8.38
C THR A 22 -2.82 -12.61 8.68
N VAL A 23 -2.62 -11.70 7.72
CA VAL A 23 -1.75 -10.54 7.89
C VAL A 23 -2.49 -9.40 8.61
N VAL A 24 -1.86 -8.87 9.66
CA VAL A 24 -2.39 -7.75 10.43
C VAL A 24 -2.50 -6.49 9.57
N GLN A 25 -3.51 -5.66 9.83
CA GLN A 25 -3.56 -4.29 9.35
C GLN A 25 -3.65 -3.38 10.56
N ALA A 26 -2.62 -2.55 10.77
CA ALA A 26 -2.53 -1.65 11.91
C ALA A 26 -3.75 -0.72 11.96
N PHE A 27 -4.05 -0.07 10.84
CA PHE A 27 -5.18 0.85 10.70
C PHE A 27 -5.82 0.71 9.30
N PRO A 28 -7.13 0.97 9.18
CA PRO A 28 -7.77 0.97 7.88
C PRO A 28 -7.28 2.15 7.04
N TYR A 29 -7.07 1.93 5.75
CA TYR A 29 -6.57 2.95 4.82
C TYR A 29 -7.10 2.66 3.42
N GLN A 30 -7.61 3.69 2.74
CA GLN A 30 -8.03 3.57 1.35
C GLN A 30 -6.82 3.31 0.44
N GLY A 31 -6.98 2.44 -0.56
CA GLY A 31 -5.90 2.07 -1.47
C GLY A 31 -5.00 0.93 -0.95
N SER A 32 -5.19 0.49 0.30
CA SER A 32 -4.45 -0.63 0.90
C SER A 32 -4.41 -1.88 0.00
N LYS A 33 -3.21 -2.28 -0.39
CA LYS A 33 -2.92 -3.41 -1.30
C LYS A 33 -2.97 -4.80 -0.66
N ARG A 34 -3.70 -4.95 0.46
CA ARG A 34 -3.87 -6.22 1.18
C ARG A 34 -4.39 -7.36 0.29
N GLN A 35 -5.25 -7.05 -0.67
CA GLN A 35 -5.80 -8.05 -1.61
C GLN A 35 -4.76 -8.55 -2.61
N LEU A 36 -3.73 -7.74 -2.90
CA LEU A 36 -2.67 -8.03 -3.85
C LEU A 36 -1.41 -8.60 -3.21
N VAL A 37 -1.38 -8.76 -1.88
CA VAL A 37 -0.24 -9.35 -1.15
C VAL A 37 0.21 -10.66 -1.80
N GLY A 38 -0.73 -11.55 -2.13
CA GLY A 38 -0.42 -12.84 -2.77
C GLY A 38 0.34 -12.68 -4.10
N GLN A 39 -0.12 -11.76 -4.95
CA GLN A 39 0.49 -11.50 -6.26
C GLN A 39 1.85 -10.81 -6.13
N ILE A 40 1.95 -9.80 -5.25
CA ILE A 40 3.15 -8.98 -5.09
C ILE A 40 4.27 -9.76 -4.40
N LEU A 41 3.98 -10.50 -3.32
CA LEU A 41 5.00 -11.31 -2.64
C LEU A 41 5.51 -12.45 -3.51
N SER A 42 4.69 -12.97 -4.43
CA SER A 42 5.16 -13.95 -5.43
C SER A 42 6.19 -13.38 -6.40
N LEU A 43 6.33 -12.06 -6.51
CA LEU A 43 7.36 -11.40 -7.31
C LEU A 43 8.60 -11.04 -6.49
N PHE A 44 8.70 -11.48 -5.24
CA PHE A 44 9.90 -11.28 -4.45
C PHE A 44 10.99 -12.28 -4.91
N PRO A 45 12.25 -11.83 -5.02
CA PRO A 45 13.39 -12.69 -5.32
C PRO A 45 13.52 -13.89 -4.35
N ASP A 46 13.93 -15.02 -4.90
CA ASP A 46 14.17 -16.23 -4.11
C ASP A 46 15.31 -16.00 -3.11
N GLY A 47 15.16 -16.55 -1.90
CA GLY A 47 16.08 -16.28 -0.79
C GLY A 47 15.79 -14.99 -0.02
N GLY A 48 14.76 -14.23 -0.42
CA GLY A 48 14.29 -13.04 0.26
C GLY A 48 14.96 -11.74 -0.20
N VAL A 49 14.51 -10.63 0.36
CA VAL A 49 14.98 -9.28 0.02
C VAL A 49 15.70 -8.69 1.23
N PRO A 50 16.98 -8.31 1.11
CA PRO A 50 17.71 -7.65 2.19
C PRO A 50 17.04 -6.36 2.66
N LEU A 51 16.56 -5.53 1.74
CA LEU A 51 15.88 -4.26 2.03
C LEU A 51 14.66 -4.08 1.12
N LEU A 52 13.48 -3.91 1.71
CA LEU A 52 12.27 -3.47 1.02
C LEU A 52 12.06 -1.97 1.22
N VAL A 53 11.91 -1.22 0.14
CA VAL A 53 11.64 0.23 0.18
C VAL A 53 10.24 0.50 -0.36
N GLU A 54 9.40 1.18 0.41
CA GLU A 54 8.08 1.66 -0.02
C GLU A 54 8.03 3.20 0.02
N PRO A 55 8.28 3.91 -1.11
CA PRO A 55 8.25 5.37 -1.16
C PRO A 55 6.84 5.98 -1.24
N PHE A 56 5.81 5.13 -1.34
CA PHE A 56 4.39 5.46 -1.26
C PHE A 56 3.75 4.58 -0.19
N ALA A 57 4.29 4.63 1.03
CA ALA A 57 4.04 3.61 2.03
C ALA A 57 2.55 3.43 2.37
N GLY A 58 1.76 4.49 2.47
CA GLY A 58 0.35 4.36 2.85
C GLY A 58 0.16 3.54 4.14
N SER A 59 -0.58 2.42 4.06
CA SER A 59 -0.73 1.47 5.18
C SER A 59 0.30 0.34 5.20
N ALA A 60 1.39 0.43 4.43
CA ALA A 60 2.51 -0.50 4.34
C ALA A 60 2.07 -1.99 4.29
N ALA A 61 0.98 -2.26 3.56
CA ALA A 61 0.35 -3.59 3.58
C ALA A 61 1.30 -4.67 3.05
N ILE A 62 2.14 -4.31 2.08
CA ILE A 62 3.13 -5.19 1.49
C ILE A 62 4.29 -5.42 2.46
N SER A 63 4.87 -4.37 3.06
CA SER A 63 5.93 -4.52 4.06
C SER A 63 5.51 -5.33 5.28
N VAL A 64 4.30 -5.08 5.81
CA VAL A 64 3.77 -5.85 6.95
C VAL A 64 3.61 -7.33 6.58
N ALA A 65 3.08 -7.63 5.38
CA ALA A 65 2.98 -9.00 4.89
C ALA A 65 4.34 -9.64 4.67
N ALA A 66 5.27 -8.93 4.05
CA ALA A 66 6.61 -9.43 3.77
C ALA A 66 7.39 -9.74 5.06
N ARG A 67 7.24 -8.91 6.10
CA ARG A 67 7.74 -9.18 7.46
C ARG A 67 7.06 -10.39 8.09
N HIS A 68 5.74 -10.50 7.95
CA HIS A 68 4.96 -11.63 8.49
C HIS A 68 5.45 -12.98 7.92
N TYR A 69 5.74 -13.03 6.62
CA TYR A 69 6.24 -14.24 5.93
C TYR A 69 7.77 -14.38 5.92
N GLY A 70 8.50 -13.52 6.65
CA GLY A 70 9.96 -13.56 6.73
C GLY A 70 10.67 -13.36 5.39
N GLN A 71 10.04 -12.67 4.45
CA GLN A 71 10.58 -12.44 3.10
C GLN A 71 11.57 -11.26 3.03
N VAL A 72 11.66 -10.45 4.09
CA VAL A 72 12.47 -9.22 4.10
C VAL A 72 13.31 -9.07 5.37
N GLY A 73 14.55 -8.61 5.20
CA GLY A 73 15.49 -8.31 6.28
C GLY A 73 15.28 -6.93 6.90
N GLU A 74 15.30 -5.89 6.07
CA GLU A 74 15.10 -4.50 6.44
C GLU A 74 13.95 -3.88 5.66
N VAL A 75 13.34 -2.84 6.23
CA VAL A 75 12.25 -2.09 5.59
C VAL A 75 12.55 -0.60 5.75
N ALA A 76 12.35 0.15 4.67
CA ALA A 76 12.33 1.60 4.66
C ALA A 76 10.98 2.09 4.12
N LEU A 77 10.24 2.83 4.94
CA LEU A 77 8.96 3.44 4.56
C LEU A 77 9.15 4.94 4.35
N SER A 78 8.61 5.46 3.25
CA SER A 78 8.46 6.89 3.04
C SER A 78 7.09 7.20 2.44
N ASP A 79 6.58 8.38 2.78
CA ASP A 79 5.40 8.96 2.16
C ASP A 79 5.47 10.48 2.33
N VAL A 80 4.98 11.22 1.32
CA VAL A 80 4.86 12.68 1.42
C VAL A 80 3.88 13.11 2.51
N ASN A 81 3.00 12.21 2.95
CA ASN A 81 2.11 12.42 4.09
C ASN A 81 2.84 12.27 5.43
N GLY A 82 3.49 13.34 5.88
CA GLY A 82 4.20 13.40 7.17
C GLY A 82 3.40 12.87 8.37
N PRO A 83 2.15 13.33 8.62
CA PRO A 83 1.34 12.81 9.72
C PRO A 83 1.11 11.28 9.67
N LEU A 84 1.06 10.68 8.48
CA LEU A 84 0.96 9.23 8.33
C LEU A 84 2.27 8.52 8.69
N MET A 85 3.40 9.12 8.32
CA MET A 85 4.73 8.61 8.67
C MET A 85 5.00 8.75 10.17
N ASP A 86 4.58 9.85 10.79
CA ASP A 86 4.61 10.02 12.25
C ASP A 86 3.75 8.96 12.96
N LEU A 87 2.61 8.57 12.38
CA LEU A 87 1.81 7.46 12.88
C LEU A 87 2.55 6.12 12.79
N TRP A 88 3.20 5.82 11.66
CA TRP A 88 4.03 4.62 11.55
C TRP A 88 5.18 4.60 12.56
N GLN A 89 5.92 5.70 12.69
CA GLN A 89 7.00 5.83 13.67
C GLN A 89 6.46 5.58 15.09
N ARG A 90 5.29 6.13 15.42
CA ARG A 90 4.67 5.95 16.72
C ARG A 90 4.21 4.51 16.97
N ILE A 91 3.68 3.84 15.95
CA ILE A 91 3.32 2.41 16.02
C ILE A 91 4.56 1.57 16.30
N ILE A 92 5.68 1.86 15.64
CA ILE A 92 6.91 1.08 15.76
C ILE A 92 7.56 1.31 17.13
N ASP A 93 7.75 2.57 17.53
CA ASP A 93 8.61 2.91 18.67
C ASP A 93 7.87 2.96 20.01
N ASN A 94 6.61 3.42 20.01
CA ASN A 94 5.86 3.68 21.25
C ASN A 94 4.39 3.18 21.15
N PRO A 95 4.18 1.89 20.86
CA PRO A 95 2.84 1.33 20.65
C PRO A 95 1.96 1.43 21.90
N ASP A 96 2.51 1.24 23.10
CA ASP A 96 1.76 1.32 24.37
C ASP A 96 1.14 2.71 24.58
N ARG A 97 1.95 3.75 24.36
CA ARG A 97 1.50 5.14 24.51
C ARG A 97 0.45 5.50 23.46
N LEU A 98 0.63 5.04 22.21
CA LEU A 98 -0.36 5.24 21.15
C LEU A 98 -1.71 4.60 21.49
N ILE A 99 -1.69 3.37 22.03
CA ILE A 99 -2.91 2.66 22.42
C ILE A 99 -3.58 3.30 23.63
N ALA A 100 -2.83 3.78 24.62
CA ALA A 100 -3.39 4.50 25.75
C ALA A 100 -4.13 5.77 25.29
N GLU A 101 -3.50 6.57 24.43
CA GLU A 101 -4.09 7.79 23.86
C GLU A 101 -5.32 7.47 22.99
N TYR A 102 -5.24 6.46 22.12
CA TYR A 102 -6.40 6.01 21.32
C TYR A 102 -7.55 5.52 22.20
N THR A 103 -7.26 4.81 23.29
CA THR A 103 -8.28 4.30 24.22
C THR A 103 -9.04 5.45 24.89
N ASN A 104 -8.33 6.50 25.30
CA ASN A 104 -8.96 7.69 25.87
C ASN A 104 -9.87 8.38 24.85
N LEU A 105 -9.38 8.65 23.63
CA LEU A 105 -10.18 9.20 22.54
C LEU A 105 -11.42 8.34 22.24
N TRP A 106 -11.27 7.01 22.31
CA TRP A 106 -12.35 6.07 22.05
C TRP A 106 -13.42 6.05 23.14
N ASN A 107 -13.05 6.26 24.41
CA ASN A 107 -13.99 6.30 25.53
C ASN A 107 -14.70 7.66 25.62
N GLU A 108 -13.97 8.76 25.42
CA GLU A 108 -14.52 10.12 25.52
C GLU A 108 -15.53 10.44 24.41
N GLN A 109 -15.39 9.82 23.22
CA GLN A 109 -16.39 9.98 22.16
C GLN A 109 -17.79 9.43 22.52
N LEU A 110 -17.94 8.56 23.53
CA LEU A 110 -19.14 7.75 23.70
C LEU A 110 -20.39 8.57 24.05
N GLU A 111 -20.23 9.72 24.70
CA GLU A 111 -21.34 10.61 25.07
C GLU A 111 -21.94 11.34 23.85
N ASP A 112 -21.08 11.99 23.05
CA ASP A 112 -21.47 12.62 21.79
C ASP A 112 -20.44 12.31 20.68
N PRO A 113 -20.58 11.17 19.99
CA PRO A 113 -19.59 10.74 19.00
C PRO A 113 -19.45 11.67 17.81
N ARG A 114 -20.48 12.47 17.50
CA ARG A 114 -20.48 13.37 16.35
C ARG A 114 -19.70 14.64 16.68
N SER A 115 -20.05 15.31 17.77
CA SER A 115 -19.36 16.52 18.19
C SER A 115 -17.92 16.22 18.58
N TYR A 116 -17.69 15.10 19.27
CA TYR A 116 -16.34 14.68 19.65
C TYR A 116 -15.46 14.37 18.43
N PHE A 117 -16.00 13.77 17.37
CA PHE A 117 -15.24 13.59 16.12
C PHE A 117 -14.79 14.93 15.52
N LEU A 118 -15.68 15.94 15.49
CA LEU A 118 -15.34 17.26 14.95
C LEU A 118 -14.25 17.95 15.77
N LYS A 119 -14.35 17.85 17.11
CA LYS A 119 -13.30 18.31 18.04
C LYS A 119 -11.95 17.66 17.75
N VAL A 120 -11.90 16.32 17.71
CA VAL A 120 -10.64 15.59 17.46
C VAL A 120 -10.08 15.90 16.07
N ARG A 121 -10.94 16.14 15.07
CA ARG A 121 -10.50 16.57 13.73
C ARG A 121 -9.84 17.95 13.76
N GLU A 122 -10.42 18.90 14.49
CA GLU A 122 -9.85 20.23 14.66
C GLU A 122 -8.51 20.18 15.41
N GLU A 123 -8.44 19.42 16.50
CA GLU A 123 -7.19 19.19 17.24
C GLU A 123 -6.13 18.51 16.38
N PHE A 124 -6.51 17.53 15.54
CA PHE A 124 -5.58 16.92 14.59
C PHE A 124 -5.07 17.96 13.58
N ASN A 125 -5.92 18.83 13.07
CA ASN A 125 -5.48 19.86 12.11
C ASN A 125 -4.48 20.84 12.71
N GLN A 126 -4.57 21.10 14.01
CA GLN A 126 -3.65 21.96 14.74
C GLN A 126 -2.34 21.25 15.15
N THR A 127 -2.42 19.97 15.55
CA THR A 127 -1.30 19.27 16.21
C THR A 127 -0.63 18.20 15.34
N LYS A 128 -1.34 17.69 14.34
CA LYS A 128 -0.99 16.51 13.53
C LYS A 128 -0.65 15.26 14.37
N ALA A 129 -1.20 15.15 15.58
CA ALA A 129 -0.87 14.08 16.52
C ALA A 129 -1.24 12.67 15.97
N PRO A 130 -0.34 11.67 16.09
CA PRO A 130 -0.58 10.31 15.62
C PRO A 130 -1.84 9.63 16.18
N ALA A 131 -2.12 9.78 17.48
CA ALA A 131 -3.29 9.16 18.11
C ALA A 131 -4.61 9.71 17.54
N HIS A 132 -4.66 11.02 17.29
CA HIS A 132 -5.78 11.65 16.62
C HIS A 132 -5.96 11.12 15.20
N LEU A 133 -4.88 10.99 14.41
CA LEU A 133 -4.96 10.42 13.07
C LEU A 133 -5.48 8.98 13.09
N LEU A 134 -4.97 8.13 13.99
CA LEU A 134 -5.43 6.75 14.15
C LEU A 134 -6.93 6.69 14.47
N TYR A 135 -7.40 7.54 15.39
CA TYR A 135 -8.83 7.66 15.70
C TYR A 135 -9.64 8.09 14.47
N LEU A 136 -9.19 9.12 13.74
CA LEU A 136 -9.89 9.63 12.55
C LEU A 136 -9.98 8.56 11.46
N LEU A 137 -8.88 7.88 11.13
CA LEU A 137 -8.86 6.79 10.14
C LEU A 137 -9.88 5.68 10.46
N CYS A 138 -10.06 5.37 11.75
CA CYS A 138 -11.05 4.38 12.20
C CYS A 138 -12.50 4.87 12.11
N ARG A 139 -12.72 6.19 12.04
CA ARG A 139 -14.03 6.83 12.09
C ARG A 139 -14.49 7.39 10.74
N VAL A 140 -13.61 7.60 9.76
CA VAL A 140 -14.02 8.19 8.47
C VAL A 140 -14.61 7.18 7.48
N VAL A 141 -15.48 7.68 6.62
CA VAL A 141 -16.11 6.89 5.55
C VAL A 141 -15.03 6.30 4.64
N LYS A 142 -15.12 4.99 4.38
CA LYS A 142 -14.17 4.23 3.55
C LYS A 142 -12.70 4.29 3.98
N ALA A 143 -12.38 4.80 5.17
CA ALA A 143 -11.01 5.05 5.62
C ALA A 143 -10.19 5.88 4.61
N ALA A 144 -10.88 6.77 3.88
CA ALA A 144 -10.29 7.67 2.94
C ALA A 144 -9.65 8.84 3.69
N VAL A 145 -8.42 9.19 3.33
CA VAL A 145 -7.79 10.41 3.78
C VAL A 145 -8.02 11.47 2.71
N ARG A 146 -8.40 12.68 3.13
CA ARG A 146 -8.46 13.85 2.24
C ARG A 146 -8.01 15.07 3.02
N TYR A 147 -7.27 15.92 2.34
CA TYR A 147 -6.78 17.17 2.89
C TYR A 147 -7.29 18.33 2.04
N SER A 148 -7.61 19.44 2.70
CA SER A 148 -7.85 20.70 2.02
C SER A 148 -6.55 21.22 1.38
N LYS A 149 -6.64 22.27 0.56
CA LYS A 149 -5.47 22.97 0.01
C LYS A 149 -4.52 23.51 1.09
N ASN A 150 -5.00 23.66 2.32
CA ASN A 150 -4.20 24.12 3.46
C ASN A 150 -3.56 22.96 4.23
N GLY A 151 -3.72 21.70 3.78
CA GLY A 151 -3.20 20.52 4.48
C GLY A 151 -4.07 20.07 5.67
N ASP A 152 -5.32 20.53 5.74
CA ASP A 152 -6.25 20.17 6.82
C ASP A 152 -7.10 18.98 6.46
N PHE A 153 -7.15 17.99 7.35
CA PHE A 153 -8.03 16.84 7.23
C PHE A 153 -9.49 17.29 7.18
N ASN A 154 -10.20 16.95 6.10
CA ASN A 154 -11.53 17.48 5.80
C ASN A 154 -12.61 16.39 5.64
N GLN A 155 -12.34 15.13 6.02
CA GLN A 155 -13.34 14.07 5.91
C GLN A 155 -14.40 14.10 7.01
N SER A 156 -15.58 13.58 6.65
CA SER A 156 -16.75 13.43 7.52
C SER A 156 -16.72 12.08 8.25
N PRO A 157 -17.30 12.00 9.46
CA PRO A 157 -17.40 10.74 10.18
C PRO A 157 -18.36 9.77 9.49
N ASP A 158 -18.06 8.48 9.61
CA ASP A 158 -18.97 7.39 9.31
C ASP A 158 -19.87 7.15 10.52
N HIS A 159 -21.08 7.69 10.47
CA HIS A 159 -22.05 7.64 11.56
C HIS A 159 -22.50 6.23 11.96
N ARG A 160 -22.16 5.20 11.17
CA ARG A 160 -22.55 3.82 11.44
C ARG A 160 -21.59 3.09 12.38
N ARG A 161 -20.42 3.67 12.70
CA ARG A 161 -19.39 3.01 13.51
C ARG A 161 -18.61 3.98 14.41
N LEU A 162 -18.19 3.47 15.55
CA LEU A 162 -17.36 4.17 16.55
C LEU A 162 -15.86 3.84 16.40
N GLY A 163 -15.46 3.18 15.32
CA GLY A 163 -14.10 2.66 15.14
C GLY A 163 -13.88 1.31 15.82
N ALA A 164 -12.64 0.82 15.77
CA ALA A 164 -12.29 -0.46 16.40
C ALA A 164 -12.28 -0.31 17.93
N LYS A 165 -12.82 -1.31 18.65
CA LYS A 165 -12.70 -1.34 20.11
C LYS A 165 -11.21 -1.29 20.54
N PRO A 166 -10.88 -0.65 21.66
CA PRO A 166 -9.50 -0.52 22.13
C PRO A 166 -8.72 -1.84 22.17
N SER A 167 -9.34 -2.92 22.67
CA SER A 167 -8.69 -4.25 22.70
C SER A 167 -8.31 -4.79 21.33
N ASN A 168 -9.17 -4.59 20.32
CA ASN A 168 -8.89 -5.00 18.94
C ASN A 168 -7.81 -4.12 18.31
N MET A 169 -7.81 -2.82 18.60
CA MET A 169 -6.79 -1.90 18.11
C MET A 169 -5.42 -2.23 18.73
N GLN A 170 -5.39 -2.48 20.04
CA GLN A 170 -4.19 -2.90 20.76
C GLN A 170 -3.55 -4.14 20.13
N ALA A 171 -4.34 -5.20 19.89
CA ALA A 171 -3.83 -6.41 19.25
C ALA A 171 -3.20 -6.12 17.87
N ARG A 172 -3.82 -5.23 17.06
CA ARG A 172 -3.32 -4.87 15.73
C ARG A 172 -2.04 -4.05 15.78
N ILE A 173 -2.00 -3.01 16.63
CA ILE A 173 -0.84 -2.12 16.75
C ILE A 173 0.35 -2.88 17.35
N PHE A 174 0.13 -3.74 18.35
CA PHE A 174 1.22 -4.49 18.96
C PHE A 174 1.82 -5.51 18.00
N GLU A 175 1.00 -6.20 17.22
CA GLU A 175 1.50 -7.12 16.19
C GLU A 175 2.20 -6.37 15.05
N ALA A 176 1.67 -5.24 14.60
CA ALA A 176 2.33 -4.40 13.59
C ALA A 176 3.67 -3.85 14.11
N SER A 177 3.73 -3.36 15.34
CA SER A 177 4.96 -2.91 15.99
C SER A 177 6.00 -4.04 16.08
N ARG A 178 5.57 -5.24 16.47
CA ARG A 178 6.44 -6.43 16.54
C ARG A 178 7.02 -6.78 15.17
N LEU A 179 6.21 -6.82 14.13
CA LEU A 179 6.62 -7.15 12.76
C LEU A 179 7.52 -6.09 12.13
N MET A 180 7.23 -4.81 12.40
CA MET A 180 7.89 -3.67 11.76
C MET A 180 9.03 -3.07 12.60
N ARG A 181 9.45 -3.74 13.67
CA ARG A 181 10.56 -3.29 14.52
C ARG A 181 11.83 -3.07 13.68
N GLY A 182 12.50 -1.93 13.90
CA GLY A 182 13.73 -1.57 13.17
C GLY A 182 13.49 -1.04 11.76
N THR A 183 12.23 -0.80 11.36
CA THR A 183 11.91 -0.14 10.10
C THR A 183 12.36 1.32 10.14
N SER A 184 13.04 1.78 9.10
CA SER A 184 13.34 3.20 8.91
C SER A 184 12.11 3.90 8.34
N VAL A 185 11.73 5.04 8.92
CA VAL A 185 10.58 5.83 8.46
C VAL A 185 11.05 7.25 8.14
N SER A 186 10.69 7.74 6.96
CA SER A 186 10.92 9.13 6.56
C SER A 186 9.65 9.73 5.94
N SER A 187 9.61 11.05 5.81
CA SER A 187 8.56 11.73 5.04
C SER A 187 9.18 12.52 3.91
N GLU A 188 9.58 11.78 2.88
CA GLU A 188 10.23 12.31 1.68
C GLU A 188 9.43 11.91 0.44
N SER A 189 9.63 12.67 -0.65
CA SER A 189 9.07 12.31 -1.95
C SER A 189 9.80 11.09 -2.53
N TYR A 190 9.11 10.38 -3.42
CA TYR A 190 9.51 9.05 -3.90
C TYR A 190 10.83 9.03 -4.67
N GLU A 191 11.28 10.17 -5.21
CA GLU A 191 12.43 10.22 -6.11
C GLU A 191 13.70 9.71 -5.44
N SER A 192 14.04 10.21 -4.25
CA SER A 192 15.30 9.84 -3.58
C SER A 192 15.31 8.37 -3.13
N PRO A 193 14.28 7.84 -2.43
CA PRO A 193 14.27 6.43 -2.04
C PRO A 193 14.23 5.47 -3.23
N LEU A 194 13.68 5.89 -4.38
CA LEU A 194 13.69 5.08 -5.59
C LEU A 194 15.05 5.07 -6.30
N ILE A 195 15.62 6.23 -6.60
CA ILE A 195 16.85 6.31 -7.42
C ILE A 195 18.10 5.84 -6.66
N ASN A 196 18.11 5.99 -5.32
CA ASN A 196 19.24 5.66 -4.47
C ASN A 196 19.10 4.28 -3.81
N ALA A 197 18.03 3.52 -4.12
CA ALA A 197 17.89 2.16 -3.63
C ALA A 197 19.07 1.29 -4.09
N PRO A 198 19.71 0.54 -3.19
CA PRO A 198 20.80 -0.34 -3.57
C PRO A 198 20.27 -1.49 -4.44
N ARG A 199 21.13 -2.09 -5.26
CA ARG A 199 20.74 -3.06 -6.31
C ARG A 199 20.09 -4.32 -5.75
N GLU A 200 20.47 -4.70 -4.54
CA GLU A 200 19.93 -5.83 -3.79
C GLU A 200 18.58 -5.53 -3.12
N ALA A 201 18.20 -4.26 -2.98
CA ALA A 201 16.89 -3.88 -2.49
C ALA A 201 15.79 -4.22 -3.50
N LEU A 202 14.56 -4.25 -3.01
CA LEU A 202 13.35 -4.23 -3.83
C LEU A 202 12.58 -2.97 -3.47
N VAL A 203 12.17 -2.18 -4.47
CA VAL A 203 11.29 -1.04 -4.27
C VAL A 203 9.87 -1.43 -4.67
N TYR A 204 8.91 -1.30 -3.78
CA TYR A 204 7.49 -1.46 -4.11
C TYR A 204 6.80 -0.10 -4.09
N MET A 205 6.13 0.23 -5.20
CA MET A 205 5.48 1.52 -5.38
C MET A 205 3.99 1.35 -5.63
N ASP A 206 3.20 2.10 -4.86
CA ASP A 206 1.75 2.25 -5.04
C ASP A 206 1.37 3.73 -5.20
N PRO A 207 1.77 4.37 -6.32
CA PRO A 207 1.59 5.80 -6.50
C PRO A 207 0.10 6.20 -6.61
N PRO A 208 -0.23 7.47 -6.30
CA PRO A 208 -1.58 7.99 -6.52
C PRO A 208 -1.95 8.03 -8.00
N TYR A 209 -3.18 7.63 -8.33
CA TYR A 209 -3.65 7.47 -9.71
C TYR A 209 -3.94 8.80 -10.42
N GLN A 210 -3.63 8.88 -11.72
CA GLN A 210 -3.85 10.07 -12.58
C GLN A 210 -5.31 10.57 -12.62
N GLY A 211 -6.30 9.67 -12.50
CA GLY A 211 -7.72 10.05 -12.48
C GLY A 211 -8.22 10.61 -11.13
N THR A 212 -7.37 10.68 -10.11
CA THR A 212 -7.74 11.11 -8.74
C THR A 212 -7.04 12.39 -8.29
N THR A 213 -6.13 12.92 -9.10
CA THR A 213 -5.30 14.09 -8.79
C THR A 213 -5.85 15.38 -9.39
N ASP A 214 -6.57 15.31 -10.52
CA ASP A 214 -7.15 16.46 -11.24
C ASP A 214 -8.63 16.71 -10.91
N VAL A 215 -9.03 16.45 -9.65
CA VAL A 215 -10.35 16.80 -9.14
C VAL A 215 -10.25 17.88 -8.06
N PRO A 216 -11.25 18.77 -7.89
CA PRO A 216 -11.21 19.86 -6.90
C PRO A 216 -11.02 19.42 -5.44
N ASP A 217 -11.22 18.13 -5.15
CA ASP A 217 -11.13 17.49 -3.83
C ASP A 217 -9.96 16.49 -3.83
N HIS A 218 -8.75 16.97 -3.53
CA HIS A 218 -7.54 16.15 -3.60
C HIS A 218 -7.56 15.02 -2.56
N ARG A 219 -7.50 13.76 -3.04
CA ARG A 219 -7.38 12.57 -2.18
C ARG A 219 -5.96 12.35 -1.65
N TYR A 220 -4.98 12.99 -2.28
CA TYR A 220 -3.56 12.92 -1.94
C TYR A 220 -3.05 14.32 -1.61
N LEU A 221 -2.07 14.40 -0.71
CA LEU A 221 -1.51 15.68 -0.26
C LEU A 221 -0.91 16.48 -1.43
N THR A 222 -0.34 15.76 -2.40
CA THR A 222 0.16 16.29 -3.67
C THR A 222 -0.22 15.34 -4.81
N GLY A 223 -0.65 15.87 -5.95
CA GLY A 223 -0.82 15.06 -7.15
C GLY A 223 0.52 14.58 -7.70
N LEU A 224 0.56 13.35 -8.23
CA LEU A 224 1.76 12.84 -8.89
C LEU A 224 1.81 13.34 -10.34
N ARG A 225 2.80 14.17 -10.64
CA ARG A 225 3.02 14.64 -12.01
C ARG A 225 3.61 13.49 -12.84
N ARG A 226 2.98 13.23 -13.98
CA ARG A 226 3.32 12.09 -14.84
C ARG A 226 4.75 12.15 -15.38
N ASP A 227 5.14 13.25 -16.01
CA ASP A 227 6.44 13.32 -16.70
C ASP A 227 7.62 13.23 -15.71
N PRO A 228 7.62 13.94 -14.57
CA PRO A 228 8.65 13.75 -13.54
C PRO A 228 8.70 12.31 -12.99
N PHE A 229 7.55 11.65 -12.89
CA PHE A 229 7.50 10.24 -12.48
C PHE A 229 8.20 9.34 -13.52
N ILE A 230 7.87 9.50 -14.81
CA ILE A 230 8.53 8.76 -15.91
C ILE A 230 10.04 9.01 -15.93
N GLU A 231 10.47 10.27 -15.80
CA GLU A 231 11.89 10.63 -15.77
C GLU A 231 12.62 9.95 -14.59
N THR A 232 11.96 9.87 -13.43
CA THR A 232 12.52 9.21 -12.24
C THR A 232 12.59 7.70 -12.44
N LEU A 233 11.57 7.08 -13.06
CA LEU A 233 11.60 5.66 -13.42
C LEU A 233 12.76 5.36 -14.36
N GLN A 234 13.00 6.20 -15.38
CA GLN A 234 14.14 6.03 -16.29
C GLN A 234 15.46 6.02 -15.52
N ARG A 235 15.68 6.98 -14.60
CA ARG A 235 16.88 7.02 -13.76
C ARG A 235 17.03 5.78 -12.88
N ALA A 236 15.93 5.28 -12.32
CA ALA A 236 15.94 4.06 -11.52
C ALA A 236 16.30 2.82 -12.36
N ILE A 237 15.80 2.75 -13.60
CA ILE A 237 16.17 1.71 -14.57
C ILE A 237 17.66 1.79 -14.91
N ASP A 238 18.18 2.99 -15.19
CA ASP A 238 19.60 3.22 -15.50
C ASP A 238 20.51 2.81 -14.32
N ASN A 239 20.04 3.04 -13.08
CA ASN A 239 20.72 2.61 -11.85
C ASN A 239 20.57 1.11 -11.55
N GLN A 240 19.81 0.38 -12.36
CA GLN A 240 19.51 -1.05 -12.21
C GLN A 240 18.77 -1.38 -10.89
N VAL A 241 17.88 -0.49 -10.47
CA VAL A 241 17.03 -0.70 -9.30
C VAL A 241 15.96 -1.75 -9.62
N SER A 242 15.82 -2.75 -8.74
CA SER A 242 14.71 -3.71 -8.82
C SER A 242 13.46 -3.09 -8.21
N PHE A 243 12.41 -2.90 -9.00
CA PHE A 243 11.13 -2.36 -8.51
C PHE A 243 9.89 -3.01 -9.12
N ILE A 244 8.78 -2.90 -8.37
CA ILE A 244 7.41 -3.25 -8.74
C ILE A 244 6.54 -2.00 -8.57
N ILE A 245 5.69 -1.71 -9.54
CA ILE A 245 4.66 -0.65 -9.45
C ILE A 245 3.30 -1.31 -9.56
N SER A 246 2.39 -1.01 -8.65
CA SER A 246 0.96 -1.29 -8.82
C SER A 246 0.23 -0.06 -9.33
N TYR A 247 -0.59 -0.25 -10.35
CA TYR A 247 -1.47 0.75 -10.94
C TYR A 247 -2.89 0.19 -11.08
N ASP A 248 -3.90 1.06 -11.02
CA ASP A 248 -5.26 0.76 -11.45
C ASP A 248 -5.22 0.18 -12.87
N VAL A 249 -6.22 -0.62 -13.25
CA VAL A 249 -6.28 -1.27 -14.56
C VAL A 249 -6.07 -0.25 -15.67
N VAL A 250 -4.91 -0.29 -16.31
CA VAL A 250 -4.67 0.44 -17.55
C VAL A 250 -4.92 -0.55 -18.69
N ARG A 251 -5.91 -0.24 -19.52
CA ARG A 251 -6.16 -0.91 -20.81
C ARG A 251 -5.96 0.07 -21.95
N ASP A 252 -5.89 -0.45 -23.17
CA ASP A 252 -5.65 0.33 -24.40
C ASP A 252 -6.74 1.39 -24.67
N ASP A 253 -7.90 1.29 -24.02
CA ASP A 253 -8.97 2.29 -24.11
C ASP A 253 -8.72 3.57 -23.28
N ASN A 254 -7.63 3.62 -22.51
CA ASN A 254 -7.19 4.74 -21.67
C ASN A 254 -8.26 5.30 -20.72
N LYS A 255 -9.31 4.52 -20.42
CA LYS A 255 -10.46 5.01 -19.66
C LYS A 255 -10.15 5.28 -18.19
N TYR A 256 -9.11 4.63 -17.64
CA TYR A 256 -8.75 4.66 -16.22
C TYR A 256 -7.31 5.13 -15.95
N GLY A 257 -6.62 5.61 -16.98
CA GLY A 257 -5.25 6.08 -16.90
C GLY A 257 -4.47 5.74 -18.15
N TYR A 258 -3.30 6.35 -18.30
CA TYR A 258 -2.41 6.07 -19.41
C TYR A 258 -1.35 5.04 -19.02
N LYS A 259 -1.09 4.09 -19.92
CA LYS A 259 -0.01 3.11 -19.78
C LYS A 259 1.32 3.81 -19.56
N LEU A 260 2.21 3.25 -18.75
CA LEU A 260 3.59 3.75 -18.71
C LEU A 260 4.23 3.58 -20.11
N PRO A 261 5.10 4.51 -20.54
CA PRO A 261 5.69 4.45 -21.88
C PRO A 261 6.45 3.15 -22.12
N ASP A 262 6.26 2.53 -23.28
CA ASP A 262 6.91 1.27 -23.65
C ASP A 262 8.44 1.43 -23.75
N GLU A 263 8.92 2.65 -23.98
CA GLU A 263 10.33 3.02 -24.03
C GLU A 263 11.08 2.77 -22.71
N LEU A 264 10.36 2.71 -21.57
CA LEU A 264 10.93 2.34 -20.28
C LEU A 264 11.32 0.85 -20.20
N GLY A 265 10.87 0.02 -21.14
CA GLY A 265 11.18 -1.42 -21.15
C GLY A 265 10.62 -2.19 -19.95
N LEU A 266 9.60 -1.66 -19.28
CA LEU A 266 8.96 -2.31 -18.13
C LEU A 266 8.15 -3.52 -18.58
N THR A 267 8.19 -4.58 -17.76
CA THR A 267 7.28 -5.72 -17.94
C THR A 267 5.93 -5.39 -17.32
N HIS A 268 4.90 -5.27 -18.14
CA HIS A 268 3.52 -5.02 -17.70
C HIS A 268 2.71 -6.32 -17.69
N ARG A 269 1.96 -6.55 -16.62
CA ARG A 269 1.01 -7.67 -16.46
C ARG A 269 -0.26 -7.22 -15.77
N HIS A 270 -1.39 -7.80 -16.19
CA HIS A 270 -2.66 -7.70 -15.47
C HIS A 270 -2.80 -8.90 -14.53
N VAL A 271 -2.98 -8.63 -13.25
CA VAL A 271 -3.14 -9.67 -12.22
C VAL A 271 -4.49 -9.59 -11.55
N VAL A 272 -4.98 -10.74 -11.14
CA VAL A 272 -6.25 -10.84 -10.41
C VAL A 272 -6.04 -10.49 -8.94
N ALA A 273 -6.63 -9.39 -8.49
CA ALA A 273 -6.58 -8.92 -7.10
C ALA A 273 -7.61 -9.62 -6.18
N GLY A 274 -8.66 -10.23 -6.74
CA GLY A 274 -9.70 -10.93 -5.99
C GLY A 274 -11.12 -10.53 -6.41
N VAL A 275 -12.14 -11.00 -5.69
CA VAL A 275 -13.55 -10.70 -6.03
C VAL A 275 -13.87 -9.23 -5.73
N SER A 276 -14.44 -8.53 -6.71
CA SER A 276 -14.88 -7.14 -6.58
C SER A 276 -15.94 -7.00 -5.49
N SER A 277 -15.64 -6.17 -4.49
CA SER A 277 -16.57 -5.85 -3.41
C SER A 277 -17.82 -5.11 -3.92
N GLN A 278 -17.68 -4.31 -4.97
CA GLN A 278 -18.81 -3.64 -5.62
C GLN A 278 -19.68 -4.61 -6.42
N ALA A 279 -19.07 -5.53 -7.18
CA ALA A 279 -19.80 -6.54 -7.92
C ALA A 279 -20.58 -7.48 -6.99
N THR A 280 -19.97 -7.86 -5.86
CA THR A 280 -20.60 -8.68 -4.83
C THR A 280 -21.86 -8.01 -4.25
N LEU A 281 -21.81 -6.69 -4.03
CA LEU A 281 -22.98 -5.91 -3.58
C LEU A 281 -24.12 -5.86 -4.61
N LEU A 282 -23.80 -6.07 -5.88
CA LEU A 282 -24.75 -6.15 -7.00
C LEU A 282 -25.14 -7.60 -7.34
N GLY A 283 -24.74 -8.59 -6.52
CA GLY A 283 -25.04 -10.01 -6.74
C GLY A 283 -24.23 -10.67 -7.86
N LYS A 284 -23.18 -10.02 -8.37
CA LYS A 284 -22.31 -10.53 -9.42
C LYS A 284 -20.98 -11.06 -8.85
N LYS A 285 -20.43 -12.09 -9.48
CA LYS A 285 -19.06 -12.57 -9.21
C LYS A 285 -18.16 -12.08 -10.33
N GLU A 286 -17.50 -10.95 -10.10
CA GLU A 286 -16.54 -10.37 -11.04
C GLU A 286 -15.23 -10.07 -10.31
N MET A 287 -14.12 -10.20 -11.01
CA MET A 287 -12.78 -10.07 -10.43
C MET A 287 -12.26 -8.64 -10.57
N THR A 288 -11.57 -8.16 -9.54
CA THR A 288 -10.76 -6.95 -9.60
C THR A 288 -9.43 -7.29 -10.23
N VAL A 289 -9.02 -6.48 -11.20
CA VAL A 289 -7.75 -6.60 -11.91
C VAL A 289 -6.88 -5.42 -11.48
N GLU A 290 -5.56 -5.61 -11.46
CA GLU A 290 -4.58 -4.55 -11.22
C GLU A 290 -3.48 -4.64 -12.28
N SER A 291 -2.90 -3.51 -12.67
CA SER A 291 -1.69 -3.47 -13.50
C SER A 291 -0.44 -3.54 -12.61
N LEU A 292 0.43 -4.51 -12.86
CA LEU A 292 1.76 -4.57 -12.28
C LEU A 292 2.81 -4.24 -13.35
N TYR A 293 3.75 -3.36 -13.01
CA TYR A 293 4.93 -3.08 -13.82
C TYR A 293 6.19 -3.49 -13.07
N LEU A 294 7.06 -4.24 -13.73
CA LEU A 294 8.33 -4.70 -13.18
C LEU A 294 9.50 -4.09 -13.95
N SER A 295 10.50 -3.62 -13.22
CA SER A 295 11.77 -3.15 -13.78
C SER A 295 12.53 -4.27 -14.53
N PRO A 296 13.34 -3.93 -15.55
CA PRO A 296 14.22 -4.91 -16.20
C PRO A 296 15.17 -5.63 -15.23
N ALA A 297 15.70 -4.91 -14.23
CA ALA A 297 16.59 -5.46 -13.22
C ALA A 297 15.89 -6.55 -12.38
N LEU A 298 14.64 -6.31 -11.97
CA LEU A 298 13.85 -7.31 -11.24
C LEU A 298 13.53 -8.52 -12.12
N VAL A 299 13.15 -8.31 -13.39
CA VAL A 299 12.87 -9.40 -14.34
C VAL A 299 14.10 -10.30 -14.50
N GLN A 300 15.28 -9.70 -14.64
CA GLN A 300 16.53 -10.44 -14.69
C GLN A 300 16.80 -11.20 -13.37
N ARG A 301 16.57 -10.55 -12.23
CA ARG A 301 16.74 -11.14 -10.89
C ARG A 301 15.82 -12.32 -10.63
N LEU A 302 14.62 -12.32 -11.23
CA LEU A 302 13.64 -13.42 -11.14
C LEU A 302 13.88 -14.54 -12.18
N GLY A 303 14.87 -14.40 -13.06
CA GLY A 303 15.21 -15.43 -14.06
C GLY A 303 14.45 -15.31 -15.39
N GLY A 304 13.79 -14.18 -15.64
CA GLY A 304 13.12 -13.89 -16.91
C GLY A 304 11.59 -13.93 -16.87
N LEU A 305 10.97 -13.62 -18.02
CA LEU A 305 9.52 -13.43 -18.13
C LEU A 305 8.72 -14.71 -17.89
N ASP A 306 9.19 -15.85 -18.41
CA ASP A 306 8.50 -17.13 -18.26
C ASP A 306 8.32 -17.50 -16.79
N ILE A 307 9.29 -17.13 -15.93
CA ILE A 307 9.21 -17.40 -14.50
C ILE A 307 8.18 -16.50 -13.83
N ILE A 308 8.17 -15.21 -14.16
CA ILE A 308 7.20 -14.24 -13.62
C ILE A 308 5.77 -14.73 -13.87
N ASP A 309 5.46 -15.15 -15.10
CA ASP A 309 4.11 -15.55 -15.49
C ASP A 309 3.62 -16.81 -14.77
N THR A 310 4.54 -17.65 -14.28
CA THR A 310 4.20 -18.80 -13.43
C THR A 310 3.98 -18.44 -11.96
N ARG A 311 4.52 -17.30 -11.52
CA ARG A 311 4.44 -16.84 -10.12
C ARG A 311 3.17 -16.05 -9.83
N ILE A 312 2.54 -15.46 -10.82
CA ILE A 312 1.35 -14.61 -10.65
C ILE A 312 0.10 -15.23 -11.28
N ASP A 313 -1.06 -14.87 -10.77
CA ASP A 313 -2.35 -15.29 -11.34
C ASP A 313 -2.79 -14.20 -12.33
N LEU A 314 -2.46 -14.45 -13.60
CA LEU A 314 -2.78 -13.56 -14.71
C LEU A 314 -4.30 -13.46 -14.92
N GLU A 315 -4.74 -12.29 -15.37
CA GLU A 315 -6.11 -12.11 -15.86
C GLU A 315 -6.40 -13.11 -17.01
N PRO A 316 -7.48 -13.92 -16.94
CA PRO A 316 -7.86 -14.80 -18.03
C PRO A 316 -8.24 -14.02 -19.30
N ALA A 317 -7.74 -14.47 -20.46
CA ALA A 317 -8.12 -13.87 -21.74
C ALA A 317 -9.65 -13.94 -21.97
N GLY A 318 -10.28 -12.80 -22.22
CA GLY A 318 -11.70 -12.71 -22.59
C GLY A 318 -12.69 -12.64 -21.42
N GLN A 319 -12.25 -12.41 -20.18
CA GLN A 319 -13.16 -11.95 -19.13
C GLN A 319 -13.48 -10.46 -19.32
N ASP A 320 -14.77 -10.13 -19.34
CA ASP A 320 -15.22 -8.77 -19.06
C ASP A 320 -14.87 -8.48 -17.60
N ALA A 321 -13.71 -7.87 -17.35
CA ALA A 321 -13.47 -7.27 -16.04
C ALA A 321 -14.44 -6.09 -15.90
N LEU A 322 -15.31 -6.09 -14.89
CA LEU A 322 -15.73 -4.82 -14.29
C LEU A 322 -14.44 -4.14 -13.87
N PHE A 323 -14.01 -3.13 -14.63
CA PHE A 323 -14.15 -1.72 -14.27
C PHE A 323 -14.04 -0.91 -15.55
#